data_AF-A0A0Q4KN37-F1
#
_entry.id   AF-A0A0Q4KN37-F1
#
_cell.length_a   1.000
_cell.length_b   1.000
_cell.length_c   1.000
_cell.angle_alpha   90.00
_cell.angle_beta   90.00
_cell.angle_gamma   90.00
#
_symmetry.space_group_name_H-M   'P 1'
#
loop_
_entity.id
_entity.type
_entity.pdbx_description
1 polymer ?
#
loop_
_entity_poly.entity_id
_entity_poly.type
_entity_poly.pdbx_seq_one_letter_code
_entity_poly.pdbx_strand_id
1 'polypeptide(L)'
;MKVAIVGAGIAGLSCALRLQDAGHRVTLFDKGRGAGGRMSTRRIETLAGIAAFDHGAQYLTARDPGFAAAIGAWEAAGVVAPWPAAGDDAWVGTPGMSMIVKHLADRTDVRWQHQVTALRHDSAGWHIAPFATEPFDTVVLAVPAEQAAPLLADHDPVLANAARGCHASPCWTAMFAFAAPLAIADDIVKHAGIIGWAARNSAKPARQGPEAWVVQATPDWSTTHLEDPVDSVVDHLLAALAEQCPGPMPTPIVRAGHRWRYARAVATDLGCLWNADLGIGAAGDWLLAPRIESAWLSGRSLADHMLAD
;
A
#
# COMPACT_ATOMS: atom_id res chain seq x y z
N MET A 1 15.19 -18.87 -13.45
CA MET A 1 14.10 -19.41 -12.60
C MET A 1 12.75 -18.84 -13.02
N LYS A 2 11.67 -19.59 -12.80
CA LYS A 2 10.27 -19.15 -12.78
C LYS A 2 9.89 -18.79 -11.34
N VAL A 3 9.53 -17.54 -11.10
CA VAL A 3 9.22 -17.03 -9.76
C VAL A 3 7.75 -16.60 -9.71
N ALA A 4 7.03 -17.09 -8.71
CA ALA A 4 5.71 -16.58 -8.35
C ALA A 4 5.83 -15.56 -7.21
N ILE A 5 5.19 -14.40 -7.35
CA ILE A 5 5.11 -13.42 -6.26
C ILE A 5 3.65 -13.21 -5.87
N VAL A 6 3.30 -13.47 -4.61
CA VAL A 6 1.98 -13.19 -4.06
C VAL A 6 1.96 -11.77 -3.51
N GLY A 7 1.22 -10.87 -4.14
CA GLY A 7 1.12 -9.45 -3.81
C GLY A 7 1.85 -8.55 -4.81
N ALA A 8 1.10 -7.72 -5.54
CA ALA A 8 1.58 -6.73 -6.50
C ALA A 8 1.58 -5.30 -5.90
N GLY A 9 1.89 -5.20 -4.61
CA GLY A 9 2.26 -3.94 -3.97
C GLY A 9 3.70 -3.54 -4.31
N ILE A 10 4.16 -2.40 -3.79
CA ILE A 10 5.50 -1.88 -4.10
C ILE A 10 6.63 -2.85 -3.73
N ALA A 11 6.50 -3.63 -2.65
CA ALA A 11 7.48 -4.66 -2.29
C ALA A 11 7.60 -5.75 -3.36
N GLY A 12 6.48 -6.34 -3.76
CA GLY A 12 6.45 -7.40 -4.77
C GLY A 12 6.91 -6.91 -6.14
N LEU A 13 6.51 -5.71 -6.54
CA LEU A 13 6.96 -5.11 -7.81
C LEU A 13 8.44 -4.75 -7.81
N SER A 14 8.96 -4.28 -6.68
CA SER A 14 10.39 -4.01 -6.50
C SER A 14 11.22 -5.28 -6.63
N CYS A 15 10.78 -6.36 -5.98
CA CYS A 15 11.37 -7.70 -6.10
C CYS A 15 11.30 -8.20 -7.55
N ALA A 16 10.13 -8.13 -8.18
CA ALA A 16 9.90 -8.59 -9.55
C ALA A 16 10.83 -7.92 -10.56
N LEU A 17 10.91 -6.59 -10.53
CA LEU A 17 11.74 -5.83 -11.46
C LEU A 17 13.22 -6.19 -11.29
N ARG A 18 13.69 -6.32 -10.04
CA ARG A 18 15.08 -6.70 -9.77
C ARG A 18 15.44 -8.09 -10.30
N LEU A 19 14.53 -9.07 -10.18
CA LEU A 19 14.69 -10.42 -10.71
C LEU A 19 14.59 -10.46 -12.24
N GLN A 20 13.69 -9.68 -12.83
CA GLN A 20 13.55 -9.56 -14.28
C GLN A 20 14.80 -8.94 -14.92
N ASP A 21 15.39 -7.93 -14.29
CA ASP A 21 16.65 -7.31 -14.75
C ASP A 21 17.81 -8.33 -14.75
N ALA A 22 17.72 -9.39 -13.93
CA ALA A 22 18.65 -10.52 -13.92
C ALA A 22 18.25 -11.68 -14.87
N GLY A 23 17.18 -11.53 -15.67
CA GLY A 23 16.76 -12.50 -16.68
C GLY A 23 15.80 -13.59 -16.18
N HIS A 24 15.22 -13.45 -14.99
CA HIS A 24 14.26 -14.42 -14.44
C HIS A 24 12.83 -14.15 -14.94
N ARG A 25 12.03 -15.22 -15.07
CA ARG A 25 10.62 -15.10 -15.45
C ARG A 25 9.77 -14.96 -14.19
N VAL A 26 9.09 -13.83 -14.03
CA VAL A 26 8.34 -13.50 -12.82
C VAL A 26 6.87 -13.29 -13.15
N THR A 27 5.98 -13.95 -12.40
CA THR A 27 4.53 -13.71 -12.45
C THR A 27 4.04 -13.31 -11.06
N LEU A 28 3.28 -12.22 -10.97
CA LEU A 28 2.70 -11.72 -9.73
C LEU A 28 1.21 -12.06 -9.67
N PHE A 29 0.70 -12.36 -8.48
CA PHE A 29 -0.72 -12.63 -8.22
C PHE A 29 -1.23 -11.66 -7.16
N ASP A 30 -2.30 -10.93 -7.46
CA ASP A 30 -2.89 -9.98 -6.52
C ASP A 30 -4.42 -10.12 -6.48
N LYS A 31 -4.97 -10.15 -5.27
CA LYS A 31 -6.43 -10.21 -5.04
C LYS A 31 -7.16 -8.92 -5.42
N GLY A 32 -6.44 -7.80 -5.50
CA GLY A 32 -6.96 -6.49 -5.85
C GLY A 32 -7.43 -6.44 -7.30
N ARG A 33 -8.36 -5.53 -7.58
CA ARG A 33 -8.86 -5.28 -8.95
C ARG A 33 -7.86 -4.52 -9.82
N GLY A 34 -6.82 -3.95 -9.24
CA GLY A 34 -5.80 -3.17 -9.93
C GLY A 34 -4.71 -2.67 -8.99
N ALA A 35 -3.76 -1.94 -9.56
CA ALA A 35 -2.58 -1.44 -8.88
C ALA A 35 -2.88 -0.53 -7.68
N GLY A 36 -2.16 -0.75 -6.58
CA GLY A 36 -2.11 0.18 -5.46
C GLY A 36 -1.75 -0.48 -4.13
N GLY A 37 -2.46 -1.53 -3.72
CA GLY A 37 -2.36 -2.03 -2.35
C GLY A 37 -2.65 -0.89 -1.34
N ARG A 38 -1.76 -0.69 -0.36
CA ARG A 38 -1.83 0.44 0.59
C ARG A 38 -1.48 1.80 -0.03
N MET A 39 -1.06 1.84 -1.28
CA MET A 39 -0.84 3.07 -2.08
C MET A 39 -2.02 3.36 -3.02
N SER A 40 -3.19 2.76 -2.80
CA SER A 40 -4.32 2.84 -3.73
C SER A 40 -5.03 4.20 -3.71
N THR A 41 -5.49 4.60 -4.90
CA THR A 41 -6.33 5.78 -5.11
C THR A 41 -7.74 5.33 -5.45
N ARG A 42 -8.74 5.73 -4.68
CA ARG A 42 -10.16 5.48 -4.98
C ARG A 42 -10.68 6.60 -5.88
N ARG A 43 -11.49 6.25 -6.88
CA ARG A 43 -12.17 7.19 -7.77
C ARG A 43 -13.68 6.99 -7.67
N ILE A 44 -14.43 8.09 -7.58
CA ILE A 44 -15.89 8.10 -7.49
C ILE A 44 -16.40 9.16 -8.47
N GLU A 45 -17.30 8.77 -9.37
CA GLU A 45 -17.96 9.71 -10.28
C GLU A 45 -18.97 10.56 -9.51
N THR A 46 -18.97 11.86 -9.80
CA THR A 46 -19.91 12.83 -9.21
C THR A 46 -20.36 13.81 -10.29
N LEU A 47 -21.41 14.57 -10.00
CA LEU A 47 -21.85 15.67 -10.88
C LEU A 47 -20.78 16.78 -11.02
N ALA A 48 -19.83 16.87 -10.09
CA ALA A 48 -18.72 17.83 -10.10
C ALA A 48 -17.43 17.24 -10.71
N GLY A 49 -17.52 16.09 -11.39
CA GLY A 49 -16.38 15.36 -11.95
C GLY A 49 -15.94 14.17 -11.10
N ILE A 50 -14.80 13.57 -11.44
CA ILE A 50 -14.29 12.37 -10.75
C ILE A 50 -13.55 12.80 -9.48
N ALA A 51 -14.12 12.50 -8.31
CA ALA A 51 -13.43 12.66 -7.03
C ALA A 51 -12.40 11.55 -6.85
N ALA A 52 -11.15 11.92 -6.56
CA ALA A 52 -10.05 10.98 -6.35
C ALA A 52 -9.50 11.09 -4.92
N PHE A 53 -9.18 9.94 -4.32
CA PHE A 53 -8.77 9.82 -2.91
C PHE A 53 -7.60 8.86 -2.74
N ASP A 54 -6.42 9.37 -2.39
CA ASP A 54 -5.31 8.53 -1.94
C ASP A 54 -5.62 8.09 -0.52
N HIS A 55 -6.28 6.95 -0.34
CA HIS A 55 -6.94 6.58 0.92
C HIS A 55 -6.10 5.65 1.81
N GLY A 56 -4.87 5.35 1.40
CA GLY A 56 -3.86 4.69 2.21
C GLY A 56 -2.68 5.62 2.47
N ALA A 57 -1.52 5.34 1.86
CA ALA A 57 -0.33 6.18 1.97
C ALA A 57 -0.57 7.58 1.39
N GLN A 58 -0.25 8.61 2.18
CA GLN A 58 -0.57 10.00 1.84
C GLN A 58 0.53 10.69 1.03
N TYR A 59 1.78 10.33 1.31
CA TYR A 59 3.01 10.79 0.66
C TYR A 59 4.11 9.75 0.87
N LEU A 60 5.25 9.92 0.22
CA LEU A 60 6.47 9.16 0.46
C LEU A 60 7.67 10.10 0.64
N THR A 61 8.68 9.63 1.35
CA THR A 61 9.98 10.29 1.52
C THR A 61 11.08 9.29 1.21
N ALA A 62 12.22 9.77 0.69
CA ALA A 62 13.39 8.97 0.40
C ALA A 62 14.59 9.36 1.26
N ARG A 63 15.20 8.36 1.88
CA ARG A 63 16.43 8.43 2.67
C ARG A 63 17.51 7.52 2.10
N ASP A 64 17.10 6.38 1.55
CA ASP A 64 17.99 5.45 0.87
C ASP A 64 18.39 6.01 -0.52
N PRO A 65 19.69 6.01 -0.89
CA PRO A 65 20.13 6.52 -2.20
C PRO A 65 19.52 5.78 -3.40
N GLY A 66 19.32 4.46 -3.30
CA GLY A 66 18.71 3.66 -4.35
C GLY A 66 17.24 4.00 -4.55
N PHE A 67 16.51 4.20 -3.44
CA PHE A 67 15.11 4.64 -3.49
C PHE A 67 14.99 6.10 -3.98
N ALA A 68 15.91 6.98 -3.58
CA ALA A 68 15.96 8.36 -4.09
C ALA A 68 16.19 8.39 -5.62
N ALA A 69 17.08 7.54 -6.13
CA ALA A 69 17.29 7.39 -7.57
C ALA A 69 16.02 6.87 -8.28
N ALA A 70 15.28 5.94 -7.66
CA ALA A 70 14.00 5.48 -8.18
C ALA A 70 12.95 6.59 -8.23
N ILE A 71 12.85 7.43 -7.19
CA ILE A 71 11.98 8.62 -7.19
C ILE A 71 12.37 9.57 -8.32
N GLY A 72 13.66 9.86 -8.52
CA GLY A 72 14.11 10.72 -9.62
C GLY A 72 13.73 10.18 -11.00
N ALA A 73 13.81 8.87 -11.20
CA ALA A 73 13.34 8.23 -12.44
C ALA A 73 11.82 8.33 -12.60
N TRP A 74 11.04 8.18 -11.52
CA TRP A 74 9.59 8.35 -11.54
C TRP A 74 9.17 9.79 -11.77
N GLU A 75 9.91 10.77 -11.24
CA GLU A 75 9.67 12.19 -11.46
C GLU A 75 9.91 12.53 -12.94
N ALA A 76 11.04 12.09 -13.50
CA ALA A 76 11.34 12.26 -14.93
C ALA A 76 10.27 11.63 -15.84
N ALA A 77 9.62 10.56 -15.38
CA ALA A 77 8.50 9.92 -16.06
C ALA A 77 7.12 10.56 -15.79
N GLY A 78 7.05 11.62 -14.97
CA GLY A 78 5.79 12.29 -14.59
C GLY A 78 4.88 11.47 -13.67
N VAL A 79 5.43 10.47 -12.98
CA VAL A 79 4.71 9.52 -12.11
C VAL A 79 4.65 10.00 -10.67
N VAL A 80 5.58 10.86 -10.24
CA VAL A 80 5.58 11.52 -8.93
C VAL A 80 5.88 13.01 -9.08
N ALA A 81 5.48 13.79 -8.08
CA ALA A 81 5.83 15.20 -7.94
C ALA A 81 6.01 15.56 -6.45
N PRO A 82 6.80 16.60 -6.13
CA PRO A 82 6.94 17.08 -4.75
C PRO A 82 5.62 17.67 -4.25
N TRP A 83 5.33 17.49 -2.96
CA TRP A 83 4.18 18.07 -2.29
C TRP A 83 4.60 18.79 -1.00
N PRO A 84 5.00 20.08 -1.10
CA PRO A 84 5.61 20.83 0.01
C PRO A 84 4.74 20.94 1.26
N ALA A 85 3.40 20.87 1.13
CA ALA A 85 2.51 20.90 2.28
C ALA A 85 2.80 19.75 3.26
N ALA A 86 3.23 18.58 2.76
CA ALA A 86 3.59 17.43 3.59
C ALA A 86 5.05 17.44 4.07
N GLY A 87 5.87 18.40 3.64
CA GLY A 87 7.29 18.52 3.96
C GLY A 87 8.16 18.73 2.72
N ASP A 88 9.37 19.26 2.92
CA ASP A 88 10.31 19.58 1.83
C ASP A 88 10.81 18.35 1.06
N ASP A 89 10.83 17.18 1.71
CA ASP A 89 11.24 15.89 1.15
C ASP A 89 10.06 14.99 0.74
N ALA A 90 8.83 15.52 0.78
CA ALA A 90 7.62 14.76 0.54
C ALA A 90 7.23 14.71 -0.94
N TRP A 91 6.95 13.50 -1.42
CA TRP A 91 6.50 13.21 -2.77
C TRP A 91 5.14 12.56 -2.77
N VAL A 92 4.41 12.72 -3.87
CA VAL A 92 3.14 12.01 -4.12
C VAL A 92 3.10 11.48 -5.55
N GLY A 93 2.44 10.34 -5.78
CA GLY A 93 2.17 9.87 -7.13
C GLY A 93 1.23 10.80 -7.90
N THR A 94 1.36 10.91 -9.21
CA THR A 94 0.57 11.81 -10.09
C THR A 94 -0.09 11.03 -11.23
N PRO A 95 -1.39 11.23 -11.53
CA PRO A 95 -2.38 12.06 -10.81
C PRO A 95 -2.93 11.44 -9.50
N GLY A 96 -2.35 10.35 -9.01
CA GLY A 96 -2.74 9.72 -7.74
C GLY A 96 -1.65 8.80 -7.22
N MET A 97 -1.66 8.48 -5.92
CA MET A 97 -0.64 7.65 -5.29
C MET A 97 -0.52 6.26 -5.94
N SER A 98 -1.62 5.71 -6.47
CA SER A 98 -1.61 4.40 -7.14
C SER A 98 -0.79 4.38 -8.43
N MET A 99 -0.47 5.55 -9.00
CA MET A 99 0.24 5.64 -10.27
C MET A 99 1.67 5.13 -10.19
N ILE A 100 2.31 5.23 -9.02
CA ILE A 100 3.62 4.62 -8.79
C ILE A 100 3.53 3.11 -8.98
N VAL A 101 2.56 2.48 -8.31
CA VAL A 101 2.35 1.03 -8.39
C VAL A 101 1.95 0.63 -9.82
N LYS A 102 1.08 1.41 -10.47
CA LYS A 102 0.68 1.14 -11.86
C LYS A 102 1.87 1.21 -12.83
N HIS A 103 2.71 2.24 -12.72
CA HIS A 103 3.89 2.41 -13.56
C HIS A 103 4.84 1.21 -13.47
N LEU A 104 5.05 0.68 -12.26
CA LEU A 104 5.87 -0.52 -12.05
C LEU A 104 5.15 -1.79 -12.54
N ALA A 105 3.85 -1.91 -12.30
CA ALA A 105 3.05 -3.07 -12.70
C ALA A 105 2.90 -3.19 -14.23
N ASP A 106 2.82 -2.09 -14.97
CA ASP A 106 2.71 -2.11 -16.43
C ASP A 106 3.97 -2.70 -17.12
N ARG A 107 5.07 -2.90 -16.37
CA ARG A 107 6.31 -3.54 -16.81
C ARG A 107 6.43 -5.01 -16.38
N THR A 108 5.44 -5.54 -15.64
CA THR A 108 5.48 -6.89 -15.06
C THR A 108 4.25 -7.72 -15.44
N ASP A 109 4.33 -9.05 -15.33
CA ASP A 109 3.18 -9.94 -15.54
C ASP A 109 2.36 -10.05 -14.24
N VAL A 110 1.39 -9.15 -14.06
CA VAL A 110 0.49 -9.17 -12.90
C VAL A 110 -0.87 -9.78 -13.25
N ARG A 111 -1.27 -10.79 -12.47
CA ARG A 111 -2.61 -11.38 -12.48
C ARG A 111 -3.46 -10.76 -11.38
N TRP A 112 -4.28 -9.77 -11.77
CA TRP A 112 -5.25 -9.11 -10.89
C TRP A 112 -6.46 -10.00 -10.61
N GLN A 113 -7.16 -9.73 -9.50
CA GLN A 113 -8.28 -10.54 -9.01
C GLN A 113 -7.92 -12.02 -8.80
N HIS A 114 -6.64 -12.31 -8.57
CA HIS A 114 -6.13 -13.64 -8.26
C HIS A 114 -5.77 -13.73 -6.79
N GLN A 115 -6.77 -14.02 -5.96
CA GLN A 115 -6.53 -14.27 -4.54
C GLN A 115 -5.90 -15.65 -4.33
N VAL A 116 -4.61 -15.66 -4.00
CA VAL A 116 -3.91 -16.86 -3.56
C VAL A 116 -4.39 -17.22 -2.16
N THR A 117 -4.85 -18.46 -1.99
CA THR A 117 -5.38 -18.95 -0.70
C THR A 117 -4.55 -20.08 -0.11
N ALA A 118 -3.73 -20.75 -0.91
CA ALA A 118 -2.78 -21.76 -0.44
C ALA A 118 -1.59 -21.90 -1.40
N LEU A 119 -0.49 -22.41 -0.85
CA LEU A 119 0.68 -22.84 -1.60
C LEU A 119 0.81 -24.36 -1.47
N ARG A 120 1.22 -25.04 -2.54
CA ARG A 120 1.56 -26.46 -2.51
C ARG A 120 2.94 -26.65 -3.13
N HIS A 121 3.71 -27.58 -2.59
CA HIS A 121 5.03 -27.90 -3.09
C HIS A 121 5.12 -29.41 -3.33
N ASP A 122 5.60 -29.80 -4.52
CA ASP A 122 5.86 -31.18 -4.89
C ASP A 122 7.16 -31.28 -5.72
N SER A 123 7.44 -32.45 -6.29
CA SER A 123 8.67 -32.67 -7.07
C SER A 123 8.78 -31.83 -8.34
N ALA A 124 7.69 -31.22 -8.82
CA ALA A 124 7.70 -30.34 -9.98
C ALA A 124 7.92 -28.86 -9.59
N GLY A 125 7.77 -28.51 -8.31
CA GLY A 125 7.95 -27.17 -7.77
C GLY A 125 6.72 -26.65 -7.03
N TRP A 126 6.61 -25.33 -6.98
CA TRP A 126 5.56 -24.61 -6.27
C TRP A 126 4.32 -24.37 -7.12
N HIS A 127 3.15 -24.59 -6.53
CA HIS A 127 1.84 -24.40 -7.15
C HIS A 127 1.02 -23.36 -6.37
N ILE A 128 0.35 -22.47 -7.10
CA ILE A 128 -0.39 -21.33 -6.55
C ILE A 128 -1.89 -21.61 -6.55
N ALA A 129 -2.47 -21.99 -5.41
CA ALA A 129 -3.90 -22.29 -5.32
C ALA A 129 -4.75 -21.01 -5.11
N PRO A 130 -5.98 -20.95 -5.68
CA PRO A 130 -6.70 -22.01 -6.39
C PRO A 130 -6.44 -22.09 -7.90
N PHE A 131 -5.39 -21.43 -8.41
CA PHE A 131 -5.17 -21.28 -9.84
C PHE A 131 -4.38 -22.45 -10.41
N ALA A 132 -4.92 -23.09 -11.46
CA ALA A 132 -4.17 -24.03 -12.25
C ALA A 132 -3.10 -23.27 -13.05
N THR A 133 -1.85 -23.39 -12.60
CA THR A 133 -0.68 -22.73 -13.19
C THR A 133 0.39 -23.78 -13.49
N GLU A 134 1.35 -23.45 -14.35
CA GLU A 134 2.60 -24.22 -14.38
C GLU A 134 3.33 -24.06 -13.03
N PRO A 135 4.08 -25.08 -12.59
CA PRO A 135 4.86 -24.97 -11.35
C PRO A 135 5.95 -23.90 -11.48
N PHE A 136 6.24 -23.28 -10.33
CA PHE A 136 7.29 -22.28 -10.16
C PHE A 136 8.47 -22.88 -9.40
N ASP A 137 9.68 -22.40 -9.69
CA ASP A 137 10.88 -22.80 -8.96
C ASP A 137 10.90 -22.16 -7.55
N THR A 138 10.25 -21.01 -7.39
CA THR A 138 10.35 -20.18 -6.18
C THR A 138 9.08 -19.37 -5.94
N VAL A 139 8.74 -19.15 -4.67
CA VAL A 139 7.63 -18.30 -4.23
C VAL A 139 8.10 -17.15 -3.33
N VAL A 140 7.65 -15.94 -3.63
CA VAL A 140 7.82 -14.76 -2.79
C VAL A 140 6.47 -14.29 -2.26
N LEU A 141 6.38 -14.06 -0.96
CA LEU A 141 5.21 -13.48 -0.31
C LEU A 141 5.45 -11.99 -0.05
N ALA A 142 4.80 -11.14 -0.83
CA ALA A 142 4.82 -9.68 -0.73
C ALA A 142 3.49 -9.10 -0.21
N VAL A 143 2.93 -9.76 0.81
CA VAL A 143 1.67 -9.43 1.49
C VAL A 143 1.92 -9.02 2.94
N PRO A 144 0.94 -8.38 3.64
CA PRO A 144 1.03 -8.15 5.08
C PRO A 144 1.35 -9.43 5.86
N ALA A 145 2.03 -9.29 7.00
CA ALA A 145 2.50 -10.42 7.81
C ALA A 145 1.38 -11.39 8.18
N GLU A 146 0.19 -10.87 8.52
CA GLU A 146 -1.00 -11.63 8.88
C GLU A 146 -1.56 -12.47 7.70
N GLN A 147 -1.25 -12.08 6.46
CA GLN A 147 -1.60 -12.81 5.24
C GLN A 147 -0.48 -13.76 4.80
N ALA A 148 0.78 -13.44 5.11
CA ALA A 148 1.93 -14.30 4.82
C ALA A 148 1.98 -15.53 5.74
N ALA A 149 1.76 -15.33 7.04
CA ALA A 149 1.81 -16.38 8.07
C ALA A 149 1.03 -17.66 7.70
N PRO A 150 -0.27 -17.60 7.33
CA PRO A 150 -1.02 -18.81 6.97
C PRO A 150 -0.52 -19.48 5.69
N LEU A 151 0.09 -18.74 4.75
CA LEU A 151 0.66 -19.31 3.53
C LEU A 151 2.01 -20.01 3.80
N LEU A 152 2.71 -19.64 4.86
CA LEU A 152 3.99 -20.22 5.27
C LEU A 152 3.84 -21.39 6.24
N ALA A 153 2.73 -21.46 6.99
CA ALA A 153 2.60 -22.32 8.17
C ALA A 153 2.89 -23.82 7.91
N ASP A 154 2.47 -24.34 6.76
CA ASP A 154 2.64 -25.75 6.40
C ASP A 154 3.98 -26.06 5.72
N HIS A 155 4.77 -25.03 5.39
CA HIS A 155 6.00 -25.17 4.60
C HIS A 155 7.26 -24.77 5.37
N ASP A 156 7.20 -23.64 6.09
CA ASP A 156 8.29 -23.13 6.91
C ASP A 156 7.73 -22.52 8.20
N PRO A 157 7.67 -23.31 9.29
CA PRO A 157 7.18 -22.83 10.59
C PRO A 157 8.00 -21.69 11.18
N VAL A 158 9.30 -21.58 10.84
CA VAL A 158 10.18 -20.51 11.36
C VAL A 158 9.78 -19.18 10.72
N LEU A 159 9.67 -19.14 9.39
CA LEU A 159 9.23 -17.94 8.68
C LEU A 159 7.78 -17.59 9.03
N ALA A 160 6.90 -18.58 9.18
CA ALA A 160 5.53 -18.38 9.62
C ALA A 160 5.45 -17.73 11.01
N ASN A 161 6.33 -18.13 11.94
CA ASN A 161 6.40 -17.53 13.28
C ASN A 161 6.96 -16.10 13.25
N ALA A 162 7.96 -15.83 12.40
CA ALA A 162 8.45 -14.46 12.18
C ALA A 162 7.33 -13.53 11.68
N ALA A 163 6.50 -14.00 10.75
CA ALA A 163 5.33 -13.26 10.29
C ALA A 163 4.27 -13.09 11.39
N ARG A 164 3.96 -14.14 12.17
CA ARG A 164 2.99 -14.06 13.29
C ARG A 164 3.42 -13.10 14.41
N GLY A 165 4.73 -12.92 14.62
CA GLY A 165 5.27 -11.99 15.60
C GLY A 165 5.12 -10.52 15.23
N CYS A 166 4.78 -10.22 13.98
CA CYS A 166 4.51 -8.86 13.54
C CYS A 166 3.02 -8.54 13.70
N HIS A 167 2.72 -7.46 14.43
CA HIS A 167 1.37 -6.95 14.60
C HIS A 167 1.23 -5.61 13.87
N ALA A 168 0.22 -5.49 13.01
CA ALA A 168 -0.16 -4.22 12.41
C ALA A 168 -1.26 -3.51 13.20
N SER A 169 -1.08 -2.20 13.42
CA SER A 169 -2.16 -1.35 13.90
C SER A 169 -3.16 -1.08 12.78
N PRO A 170 -4.47 -1.10 13.07
CA PRO A 170 -5.49 -0.75 12.11
C PRO A 170 -5.57 0.77 11.89
N CYS A 171 -6.21 1.18 10.80
CA CYS A 171 -6.54 2.57 10.52
C CYS A 171 -7.88 2.67 9.81
N TRP A 172 -8.79 3.46 10.38
CA TRP A 172 -9.97 3.93 9.67
C TRP A 172 -9.66 5.15 8.82
N THR A 173 -10.12 5.14 7.57
CA THR A 173 -10.02 6.27 6.64
C THR A 173 -11.41 6.64 6.13
N ALA A 174 -11.78 7.90 6.26
CA ALA A 174 -12.93 8.49 5.60
C ALA A 174 -12.48 9.36 4.41
N MET A 175 -13.34 9.41 3.39
CA MET A 175 -13.14 10.13 2.14
C MET A 175 -14.36 10.99 1.89
N PHE A 176 -14.13 12.29 1.72
CA PHE A 176 -15.19 13.28 1.55
C PHE A 176 -14.92 14.12 0.32
N ALA A 177 -15.91 14.27 -0.56
CA ALA A 177 -15.87 15.32 -1.58
C ALA A 177 -16.94 16.37 -1.32
N PHE A 178 -16.66 17.61 -1.69
CA PHE A 178 -17.54 18.76 -1.52
C PHE A 178 -17.68 19.51 -2.84
N ALA A 179 -18.83 20.16 -3.06
CA ALA A 179 -19.07 20.95 -4.26
C ALA A 179 -18.23 22.24 -4.30
N ALA A 180 -17.80 22.73 -3.14
CA ALA A 180 -16.99 23.93 -2.98
C ALA A 180 -15.82 23.66 -2.00
N PRO A 181 -14.71 24.40 -2.12
CA PRO A 181 -13.59 24.31 -1.17
C PRO A 181 -14.02 24.51 0.28
N LEU A 182 -13.45 23.73 1.20
CA LEU A 182 -13.67 23.94 2.64
C LEU A 182 -12.87 25.16 3.12
N ALA A 183 -13.42 25.88 4.09
CA ALA A 183 -12.77 27.03 4.73
C ALA A 183 -11.67 26.62 5.74
N ILE A 184 -11.00 25.50 5.52
CA ILE A 184 -9.82 25.08 6.29
C ILE A 184 -8.63 25.79 5.65
N ALA A 185 -7.76 26.42 6.45
CA ALA A 185 -6.65 27.22 5.91
C ALA A 185 -5.57 26.34 5.27
N ASP A 186 -5.20 25.26 5.96
CA ASP A 186 -4.14 24.35 5.54
C ASP A 186 -4.66 23.22 4.64
N ASP A 187 -3.76 22.63 3.86
CA ASP A 187 -4.03 21.40 3.10
C ASP A 187 -3.88 20.14 3.97
N ILE A 188 -3.33 20.26 5.18
CA ILE A 188 -3.12 19.15 6.10
C ILE A 188 -3.58 19.54 7.50
N VAL A 189 -4.34 18.64 8.14
CA VAL A 189 -4.62 18.68 9.57
C VAL A 189 -4.01 17.44 10.20
N LYS A 190 -3.31 17.60 11.31
CA LYS A 190 -2.68 16.48 12.04
C LYS A 190 -2.89 16.63 13.53
N HIS A 191 -2.98 15.50 14.23
CA HIS A 191 -3.08 15.46 15.70
C HIS A 191 -4.25 16.29 16.28
N ALA A 192 -5.41 16.26 15.61
CA ALA A 192 -6.60 17.00 16.00
C ALA A 192 -7.72 16.03 16.44
N GLY A 193 -7.86 15.84 17.76
CA GLY A 193 -8.82 14.90 18.33
C GLY A 193 -8.57 13.47 17.82
N ILE A 194 -9.58 12.89 17.16
CA ILE A 194 -9.48 11.54 16.58
C ILE A 194 -8.74 11.51 15.23
N ILE A 195 -8.41 12.67 14.64
CA ILE A 195 -7.67 12.77 13.38
C ILE A 195 -6.18 12.57 13.65
N GLY A 196 -5.65 11.44 13.19
CA GLY A 196 -4.21 11.24 13.09
C GLY A 196 -3.61 12.04 11.94
N TRP A 197 -4.31 12.05 10.80
CA TRP A 197 -3.93 12.79 9.60
C TRP A 197 -5.16 13.08 8.73
N ALA A 198 -5.34 14.31 8.27
CA ALA A 198 -6.25 14.64 7.20
C ALA A 198 -5.52 15.44 6.13
N ALA A 199 -5.81 15.18 4.87
CA ALA A 199 -5.25 15.90 3.74
C ALA A 199 -6.33 16.33 2.76
N ARG A 200 -6.23 17.58 2.28
CA ARG A 200 -6.90 18.07 1.08
C ARG A 200 -6.27 17.39 -0.13
N ASN A 201 -6.81 16.22 -0.46
CA ASN A 201 -6.33 15.41 -1.56
C ASN A 201 -6.41 16.15 -2.90
N SER A 202 -7.41 17.02 -3.10
CA SER A 202 -7.55 17.88 -4.28
C SER A 202 -6.40 18.88 -4.47
N ALA A 203 -5.69 19.27 -3.40
CA ALA A 203 -4.55 20.19 -3.47
C ALA A 203 -3.22 19.50 -3.80
N LYS A 204 -3.17 18.16 -3.78
CA LYS A 204 -1.97 17.43 -4.20
C LYS A 204 -1.68 17.71 -5.70
N PRO A 205 -0.41 17.73 -6.13
CA PRO A 205 -0.03 17.95 -7.53
C PRO A 205 -0.83 17.10 -8.54
N ALA A 206 -1.24 17.71 -9.65
CA ALA A 206 -1.96 17.03 -10.74
C ALA A 206 -3.26 16.31 -10.34
N ARG A 207 -3.90 16.66 -9.21
CA ARG A 207 -5.27 16.21 -8.91
C ARG A 207 -6.26 17.10 -9.65
N GLN A 208 -7.38 16.48 -10.04
CA GLN A 208 -8.50 17.12 -10.71
C GLN A 208 -9.79 16.70 -10.01
N GLY A 209 -10.88 17.38 -10.34
CA GLY A 209 -12.20 17.11 -9.78
C GLY A 209 -12.54 18.03 -8.60
N PRO A 210 -13.57 17.66 -7.82
CA PRO A 210 -14.08 18.49 -6.73
C PRO A 210 -13.10 18.58 -5.55
N GLU A 211 -13.42 19.48 -4.60
CA GLU A 211 -12.76 19.53 -3.30
C GLU A 211 -12.83 18.15 -2.64
N ALA A 212 -11.69 17.57 -2.30
CA ALA A 212 -11.61 16.20 -1.80
C ALA A 212 -10.68 16.11 -0.59
N TRP A 213 -11.19 15.54 0.51
CA TRP A 213 -10.46 15.31 1.75
C TRP A 213 -10.36 13.81 2.05
N VAL A 214 -9.18 13.39 2.48
CA VAL A 214 -8.95 12.06 3.06
C VAL A 214 -8.60 12.26 4.53
N VAL A 215 -9.37 11.63 5.42
CA VAL A 215 -9.25 11.76 6.88
C VAL A 215 -8.95 10.40 7.48
N GLN A 216 -7.82 10.27 8.16
CA GLN A 216 -7.32 9.04 8.77
C GLN A 216 -7.35 9.19 10.29
N ALA A 217 -8.04 8.27 10.94
CA ALA A 217 -8.15 8.23 12.39
C ALA A 217 -6.81 7.87 13.05
N THR A 218 -6.65 8.22 14.33
CA THR A 218 -5.51 7.74 15.13
C THR A 218 -5.54 6.20 15.25
N PRO A 219 -4.36 5.56 15.47
CA PRO A 219 -4.29 4.11 15.66
C PRO A 219 -5.12 3.62 16.85
N ASP A 220 -5.09 4.34 17.97
CA ASP A 220 -5.81 3.97 19.19
C ASP A 220 -7.32 3.99 18.96
N TRP A 221 -7.84 5.08 18.39
CA TRP A 221 -9.25 5.18 18.05
C TRP A 221 -9.67 4.10 17.05
N SER A 222 -8.84 3.87 16.02
CA SER A 222 -9.11 2.83 15.02
C SER A 222 -9.15 1.42 15.61
N THR A 223 -8.37 1.16 16.67
CA THR A 223 -8.35 -0.12 17.38
C THR A 223 -9.63 -0.30 18.18
N THR A 224 -10.04 0.73 18.94
CA THR A 224 -11.30 0.70 19.72
C THR A 224 -12.53 0.52 18.84
N HIS A 225 -12.56 1.17 17.68
CA HIS A 225 -13.71 1.18 16.77
C HIS A 225 -13.53 0.23 15.57
N LEU A 226 -12.67 -0.79 15.67
CA LEU A 226 -12.28 -1.61 14.52
C LEU A 226 -13.46 -2.27 13.81
N GLU A 227 -14.45 -2.75 14.56
CA GLU A 227 -15.62 -3.47 14.03
C GLU A 227 -16.89 -2.60 13.92
N ASP A 228 -16.77 -1.30 14.15
CA ASP A 228 -17.91 -0.40 14.06
C ASP A 228 -18.45 -0.29 12.62
N PRO A 229 -19.76 0.00 12.47
CA PRO A 229 -20.35 0.24 11.15
C PRO A 229 -19.65 1.40 10.43
N VAL A 230 -19.39 1.21 9.13
CA VAL A 230 -18.67 2.19 8.29
C VAL A 230 -19.28 3.58 8.36
N ASP A 231 -20.61 3.69 8.27
CA ASP A 231 -21.31 4.98 8.27
C ASP A 231 -21.13 5.74 9.59
N SER A 232 -21.17 5.04 10.73
CA SER A 232 -20.92 5.62 12.05
C SER A 232 -19.50 6.18 12.16
N VAL A 233 -18.50 5.42 11.70
CA VAL A 233 -17.11 5.89 11.68
C VAL A 233 -16.92 7.10 10.77
N VAL A 234 -17.56 7.07 9.59
CA VAL A 234 -17.52 8.18 8.65
C VAL A 234 -18.17 9.44 9.25
N ASP A 235 -19.25 9.31 10.01
CA ASP A 235 -19.86 10.43 10.73
C ASP A 235 -18.95 11.02 11.81
N HIS A 236 -18.31 10.18 12.62
CA HIS A 236 -17.33 10.65 13.61
C HIS A 236 -16.16 11.40 12.96
N LEU A 237 -15.62 10.90 11.86
CA LEU A 237 -14.52 11.54 11.16
C LEU A 237 -14.94 12.82 10.41
N LEU A 238 -16.18 12.89 9.92
CA LEU A 238 -16.72 14.12 9.34
C LEU A 238 -16.91 15.20 10.42
N ALA A 239 -17.41 14.82 11.60
CA ALA A 239 -17.56 15.73 12.75
C ALA A 239 -16.19 16.27 13.19
N ALA A 240 -15.19 15.40 13.31
CA ALA A 240 -13.83 15.83 13.67
C ALA A 240 -13.21 16.77 12.62
N LEU A 241 -13.47 16.55 11.32
CA LEU A 241 -13.04 17.48 10.26
C LEU A 241 -13.81 18.81 10.34
N ALA A 242 -15.10 18.77 10.70
CA ALA A 242 -15.93 19.97 10.84
C ALA A 242 -15.45 20.90 11.95
N GLU A 243 -14.88 20.37 13.03
CA GLU A 243 -14.24 21.16 14.10
C GLU A 243 -13.06 22.02 13.59
N GLN A 244 -12.51 21.69 12.42
CA GLN A 244 -11.40 22.43 11.80
C GLN A 244 -11.88 23.53 10.85
N CYS A 245 -13.19 23.59 10.57
CA CYS A 245 -13.79 24.62 9.76
C CYS A 245 -14.21 25.82 10.65
N PRO A 246 -13.83 27.06 10.33
CA PRO A 246 -14.26 28.26 11.06
C PRO A 246 -15.75 28.62 10.84
N GLY A 247 -16.51 27.78 10.14
CA GLY A 247 -17.92 27.99 9.80
C GLY A 247 -18.65 26.66 9.62
N PRO A 248 -19.94 26.69 9.23
CA PRO A 248 -20.72 25.47 9.06
C PRO A 248 -20.10 24.56 8.00
N MET A 249 -19.96 23.28 8.33
CA MET A 249 -19.49 22.27 7.38
C MET A 249 -20.53 22.10 6.26
N PRO A 250 -20.16 22.32 4.98
CA PRO A 250 -21.04 22.01 3.86
C PRO A 250 -21.37 20.52 3.80
N THR A 251 -22.54 20.16 3.27
CA THR A 251 -22.88 18.75 3.04
C THR A 251 -21.92 18.12 2.01
N PRO A 252 -21.24 17.00 2.32
CA PRO A 252 -20.41 16.33 1.34
C PRO A 252 -21.24 15.75 0.19
N ILE A 253 -20.78 15.90 -1.05
CA ILE A 253 -21.34 15.24 -2.23
C ILE A 253 -20.88 13.78 -2.37
N VAL A 254 -19.80 13.41 -1.66
CA VAL A 254 -19.33 12.03 -1.50
C VAL A 254 -18.99 11.80 -0.04
N ARG A 255 -19.42 10.65 0.48
CA ARG A 255 -19.03 10.10 1.79
C ARG A 255 -18.66 8.64 1.58
N ALA A 256 -17.45 8.25 1.95
CA ALA A 256 -17.03 6.86 1.89
C ALA A 256 -16.05 6.54 3.01
N GLY A 257 -16.15 5.33 3.56
CA GLY A 257 -15.19 4.80 4.54
C GLY A 257 -14.37 3.65 3.98
N HIS A 258 -13.20 3.44 4.58
CA HIS A 258 -12.38 2.25 4.37
C HIS A 258 -11.66 1.86 5.66
N ARG A 259 -11.61 0.55 5.91
CA ARG A 259 -10.97 -0.05 7.07
C ARG A 259 -9.70 -0.76 6.66
N TRP A 260 -8.55 -0.18 6.96
CA TRP A 260 -7.26 -0.85 6.84
C TRP A 260 -7.01 -1.67 8.10
N ARG A 261 -7.33 -2.98 8.07
CA ARG A 261 -7.06 -3.88 9.20
C ARG A 261 -5.57 -3.99 9.52
N TYR A 262 -4.72 -3.92 8.49
CA TYR A 262 -3.27 -4.07 8.57
C TYR A 262 -2.60 -2.81 7.98
N ALA A 263 -2.79 -1.66 8.62
CA ALA A 263 -2.39 -0.37 8.06
C ALA A 263 -0.88 -0.13 8.21
N ARG A 264 -0.38 -0.24 9.45
CA ARG A 264 1.00 0.05 9.82
C ARG A 264 1.53 -1.06 10.72
N ALA A 265 2.52 -1.79 10.22
CA ALA A 265 3.20 -2.83 10.98
C ALA A 265 4.16 -2.26 12.02
N VAL A 266 4.29 -2.95 13.16
CA VAL A 266 5.48 -2.86 14.02
C VAL A 266 6.59 -3.65 13.34
N ALA A 267 7.65 -2.97 12.92
CA ALA A 267 8.71 -3.60 12.15
C ALA A 267 9.53 -4.58 12.98
N THR A 268 9.99 -5.65 12.32
CA THR A 268 10.83 -6.69 12.93
C THR A 268 12.33 -6.51 12.69
N ASP A 269 12.73 -5.49 11.92
CA ASP A 269 14.13 -5.20 11.51
C ASP A 269 14.88 -6.36 10.83
N LEU A 270 14.15 -7.37 10.32
CA LEU A 270 14.72 -8.54 9.64
C LEU A 270 15.13 -8.26 8.18
N GLY A 271 14.68 -7.16 7.57
CA GLY A 271 14.97 -6.82 6.18
C GLY A 271 14.10 -7.59 5.18
N CYS A 272 14.37 -8.89 5.05
CA CYS A 272 13.59 -9.85 4.27
C CYS A 272 13.69 -11.25 4.88
N LEU A 273 12.80 -12.15 4.47
CA LEU A 273 12.84 -13.56 4.85
C LEU A 273 13.13 -14.42 3.63
N TRP A 274 14.06 -15.37 3.74
CA TRP A 274 14.41 -16.27 2.65
C TRP A 274 14.82 -17.64 3.18
N ASN A 275 14.27 -18.69 2.57
CA ASN A 275 14.68 -20.07 2.76
C ASN A 275 15.11 -20.61 1.38
N ALA A 276 16.42 -20.72 1.18
CA ALA A 276 17.03 -21.18 -0.07
C ALA A 276 16.71 -22.66 -0.37
N ASP A 277 16.72 -23.51 0.66
CA ASP A 277 16.46 -24.96 0.52
C ASP A 277 15.05 -25.23 -0.01
N LEU A 278 14.08 -24.42 0.39
CA LEU A 278 12.68 -24.53 -0.05
C LEU A 278 12.34 -23.62 -1.22
N GLY A 279 13.16 -22.63 -1.55
CA GLY A 279 12.82 -21.61 -2.54
C GLY A 279 11.58 -20.80 -2.15
N ILE A 280 11.46 -20.38 -0.89
CA ILE A 280 10.35 -19.55 -0.42
C ILE A 280 10.83 -18.40 0.47
N GLY A 281 10.24 -17.22 0.30
CA GLY A 281 10.58 -16.03 1.09
C GLY A 281 9.43 -15.05 1.26
N ALA A 282 9.69 -14.01 2.05
CA ALA A 282 8.75 -12.92 2.27
C ALA A 282 9.43 -11.55 2.30
N ALA A 283 8.74 -10.55 1.76
CA ALA A 283 9.17 -9.16 1.71
C ALA A 283 8.01 -8.21 2.03
N GLY A 284 8.30 -7.07 2.63
CA GLY A 284 7.29 -6.09 2.99
C GLY A 284 7.81 -5.01 3.92
N ASP A 285 7.02 -3.95 4.07
CA ASP A 285 7.29 -2.87 5.04
C ASP A 285 7.42 -3.40 6.47
N TRP A 286 6.66 -4.44 6.81
CA TRP A 286 6.66 -5.07 8.13
C TRP A 286 8.00 -5.70 8.55
N LEU A 287 8.93 -5.88 7.62
CA LEU A 287 10.28 -6.39 7.87
C LEU A 287 11.32 -5.28 8.12
N LEU A 288 10.96 -4.01 7.91
CA LEU A 288 11.90 -2.87 8.01
C LEU A 288 11.30 -1.66 8.73
N ALA A 289 10.24 -1.06 8.21
CA ALA A 289 9.51 0.05 8.81
C ALA A 289 8.19 0.26 8.05
N PRO A 290 7.13 0.84 8.67
CA PRO A 290 5.84 1.07 8.01
C PRO A 290 5.88 2.25 7.01
N ARG A 291 6.76 2.17 6.00
CA ARG A 291 7.03 3.18 4.98
C ARG A 291 7.07 2.56 3.59
N ILE A 292 6.74 3.36 2.58
CA ILE A 292 6.82 2.95 1.15
C ILE A 292 8.26 2.55 0.78
N GLU A 293 9.25 3.36 1.18
CA GLU A 293 10.67 3.08 0.97
C GLU A 293 11.05 1.69 1.53
N SER A 294 10.65 1.40 2.77
CA SER A 294 10.96 0.13 3.43
C SER A 294 10.35 -1.07 2.72
N ALA A 295 9.11 -0.98 2.23
CA ALA A 295 8.54 -2.03 1.39
C ALA A 295 9.36 -2.24 0.11
N TRP A 296 9.75 -1.15 -0.56
CA TRP A 296 10.55 -1.23 -1.80
C TRP A 296 11.93 -1.84 -1.55
N LEU A 297 12.61 -1.46 -0.46
CA LEU A 297 13.91 -2.00 -0.04
C LEU A 297 13.83 -3.47 0.33
N SER A 298 12.82 -3.87 1.11
CA SER A 298 12.61 -5.28 1.48
C SER A 298 12.44 -6.17 0.24
N GLY A 299 11.69 -5.69 -0.76
CA GLY A 299 11.52 -6.38 -2.04
C GLY A 299 12.83 -6.55 -2.81
N ARG A 300 13.67 -5.51 -2.88
CA ARG A 300 15.01 -5.60 -3.51
C ARG A 300 15.94 -6.52 -2.77
N SER A 301 16.00 -6.37 -1.44
CA SER A 301 16.85 -7.20 -0.59
C SER A 301 16.55 -8.68 -0.78
N LEU A 302 15.26 -9.06 -0.83
CA LEU A 302 14.90 -10.45 -1.09
C LEU A 302 15.36 -10.92 -2.47
N ALA A 303 15.13 -10.13 -3.50
CA ALA A 303 15.61 -10.45 -4.84
C ALA A 303 17.15 -10.58 -4.90
N ASP A 304 17.89 -9.74 -4.20
CA ASP A 304 19.35 -9.81 -4.14
C ASP A 304 19.84 -11.08 -3.42
N HIS A 305 19.16 -11.54 -2.36
CA HIS A 305 19.46 -12.83 -1.72
C HIS A 305 19.20 -14.01 -2.69
N MET A 306 18.06 -14.01 -3.38
CA MET A 306 17.71 -15.06 -4.35
C MET A 306 18.67 -15.15 -5.54
N LEU A 307 19.40 -14.08 -5.85
CA LEU A 307 20.35 -14.02 -6.96
C LEU A 307 21.79 -14.33 -6.53
N ALA A 308 22.06 -14.33 -5.23
CA ALA A 308 23.36 -14.68 -4.67
C ALA A 308 23.51 -16.20 -4.44
N ASP A 309 22.38 -16.90 -4.33
CA ASP A 309 22.27 -18.36 -4.30
C ASP A 309 22.37 -18.98 -5.71
#